data_AF-A0A0G0NE70-F1
#
_entry.id   AF-A0A0G0NE70-F1
#
_cell.length_a   1.000
_cell.length_b   1.000
_cell.length_c   1.000
_cell.angle_alpha   90.00
_cell.angle_beta   90.00
_cell.angle_gamma   90.00
#
_symmetry.space_group_name_H-M   'P 1'
#
loop_
_entity.id
_entity.type
_entity.pdbx_description
1 polymer ?
#
loop_
_entity_poly.entity_id
_entity_poly.type
_entity_poly.pdbx_seq_one_letter_code
_entity_poly.pdbx_strand_id
1 'polypeptide(L)'
;MKLSNSKNVSISKNKLINYLLSETHPVGSSKAKFFRKLGFNNSNVDILIESFTDIAQSNEIKESRKLPYGTNYVVNGIIDSPSGKKVKISTVWFVEKEEGNPRFITAYPL
;
A
#
# COMPACT_ATOMS: atom_id res chain seq x y z
N MET A 1 7.61 14.12 -8.44
CA MET A 1 7.16 14.69 -7.13
C MET A 1 7.07 13.58 -6.09
N LYS A 2 7.56 13.81 -4.86
CA LYS A 2 7.52 12.83 -3.76
C LYS A 2 6.27 12.99 -2.89
N LEU A 3 5.90 11.93 -2.17
CA LEU A 3 4.87 11.98 -1.13
C LEU A 3 5.37 12.82 0.05
N SER A 4 4.58 13.83 0.44
CA SER A 4 4.87 14.65 1.62
C SER A 4 4.86 13.80 2.89
N ASN A 5 5.75 14.11 3.85
CA ASN A 5 5.85 13.39 5.12
C ASN A 5 5.98 11.86 4.97
N SER A 6 6.59 11.38 3.89
CA SER A 6 6.73 9.95 3.59
C SER A 6 7.52 9.17 4.66
N LYS A 7 8.38 9.84 5.44
CA LYS A 7 9.08 9.24 6.59
C LYS A 7 8.14 8.83 7.74
N ASN A 8 6.96 9.44 7.81
CA ASN A 8 5.97 9.23 8.87
C ASN A 8 4.71 8.52 8.36
N VAL A 9 4.85 7.68 7.33
CA VAL A 9 3.72 6.91 6.80
C VAL A 9 3.14 5.97 7.86
N SER A 10 1.83 5.79 7.84
CA SER A 10 1.13 4.89 8.75
C SER A 10 0.45 3.76 7.98
N ILE A 11 0.77 2.52 8.37
CA ILE A 11 0.19 1.30 7.79
C ILE A 11 -0.38 0.47 8.93
N SER A 12 -1.70 0.25 8.93
CA SER A 12 -2.33 -0.60 9.93
C SER A 12 -2.16 -2.08 9.58
N LYS A 13 -1.50 -2.84 10.46
CA LYS A 13 -1.36 -4.30 10.36
C LYS A 13 -2.73 -4.99 10.22
N ASN A 14 -3.72 -4.56 11.00
CA ASN A 14 -5.09 -5.05 10.92
C ASN A 14 -5.72 -4.83 9.55
N LYS A 15 -5.43 -3.69 8.90
CA LYS A 15 -5.93 -3.41 7.54
C LYS A 15 -5.29 -4.30 6.49
N LEU A 16 -4.02 -4.68 6.67
CA LEU A 16 -3.38 -5.64 5.77
C LEU A 16 -4.00 -7.04 5.92
N ILE A 17 -4.20 -7.50 7.16
CA ILE A 17 -4.75 -8.84 7.44
C ILE A 17 -6.23 -8.94 7.03
N ASN A 18 -7.06 -8.01 7.50
CA ASN A 18 -8.52 -8.13 7.40
C ASN A 18 -9.10 -7.59 6.08
N TYR A 19 -8.32 -6.84 5.31
CA TYR A 19 -8.75 -6.30 4.02
C TYR A 19 -7.83 -6.73 2.86
N LEU A 20 -6.53 -6.41 2.91
CA LEU A 20 -5.65 -6.62 1.75
C LEU A 20 -5.38 -8.10 1.48
N LEU A 21 -5.17 -8.89 2.53
CA LEU A 21 -4.89 -10.33 2.49
C LEU A 21 -6.11 -11.19 2.79
N SER A 22 -7.29 -10.58 2.94
CA SER A 22 -8.54 -11.27 3.24
C SER A 22 -9.25 -11.68 1.95
N GLU A 23 -9.31 -12.99 1.70
CA GLU A 23 -10.03 -13.54 0.55
C GLU A 23 -11.55 -13.51 0.72
N THR A 24 -12.03 -13.36 1.95
CA THR A 24 -13.46 -13.28 2.28
C THR A 24 -14.00 -11.84 2.26
N HIS A 25 -13.13 -10.83 2.13
CA HIS A 25 -13.56 -9.43 2.06
C HIS A 25 -14.26 -9.15 0.71
N PRO A 26 -15.50 -8.61 0.69
CA PRO A 26 -16.31 -8.47 -0.53
C PRO A 26 -15.61 -7.72 -1.68
N VAL A 27 -14.82 -6.69 -1.33
CA VAL A 27 -14.10 -5.83 -2.29
C VAL A 27 -12.59 -6.17 -2.37
N GLY A 28 -12.08 -6.88 -1.36
CA GLY A 28 -10.64 -7.11 -1.15
C GLY A 28 -10.14 -8.42 -1.76
N SER A 29 -11.05 -9.36 -2.02
CA SER A 29 -10.74 -10.75 -2.38
C SER A 29 -9.83 -10.89 -3.61
N SER A 30 -10.02 -10.06 -4.66
CA SER A 30 -9.16 -10.10 -5.85
C SER A 30 -7.72 -9.67 -5.56
N LYS A 31 -7.53 -8.68 -4.69
CA LYS A 31 -6.21 -8.21 -4.23
C LYS A 31 -5.57 -9.27 -3.33
N ALA A 32 -6.35 -9.86 -2.42
CA ALA A 32 -5.90 -10.92 -1.54
C ALA A 32 -5.33 -12.10 -2.32
N LYS A 33 -6.06 -12.61 -3.33
CA LYS A 33 -5.57 -13.70 -4.19
C LYS A 33 -4.23 -13.38 -4.86
N PHE A 34 -4.06 -12.15 -5.34
CA PHE A 34 -2.80 -11.70 -5.92
C PHE A 34 -1.64 -11.73 -4.91
N PHE A 35 -1.79 -11.08 -3.75
CA PHE A 35 -0.72 -11.03 -2.75
C PHE A 35 -0.44 -12.41 -2.13
N ARG A 36 -1.48 -13.23 -1.93
CA ARG A 36 -1.36 -14.63 -1.46
C ARG A 36 -0.57 -15.48 -2.44
N LYS A 37 -0.79 -15.33 -3.75
CA LYS A 37 -0.01 -16.02 -4.81
C LYS A 37 1.46 -15.63 -4.81
N LEU A 38 1.80 -14.45 -4.29
CA LEU A 38 3.16 -13.98 -4.09
C LEU A 38 3.80 -14.50 -2.77
N GLY A 39 3.06 -15.29 -2.00
CA GLY A 39 3.51 -15.89 -0.74
C GLY A 39 3.27 -15.02 0.49
N PHE A 40 2.58 -13.88 0.35
CA PHE A 40 2.21 -13.05 1.49
C PHE A 40 1.02 -13.64 2.24
N ASN A 41 1.11 -13.65 3.57
CA ASN A 41 0.09 -14.15 4.47
C ASN A 41 0.23 -13.48 5.84
N ASN A 42 -0.64 -13.83 6.79
CA ASN A 42 -0.71 -13.17 8.10
C ASN A 42 0.61 -13.27 8.89
N SER A 43 1.43 -14.32 8.69
CA SER A 43 2.68 -14.52 9.42
C SER A 43 3.85 -13.69 8.89
N ASN A 44 3.74 -13.11 7.70
CA ASN A 44 4.81 -12.32 7.08
C ASN A 44 4.34 -10.92 6.62
N VAL A 45 3.27 -10.42 7.24
CA VAL A 45 2.72 -9.08 6.97
C VAL A 45 3.74 -7.97 7.16
N ASP A 46 4.70 -8.14 8.07
CA ASP A 46 5.69 -7.12 8.36
C ASP A 46 6.60 -6.83 7.13
N ILE A 47 6.84 -7.83 6.27
CA ILE A 47 7.53 -7.66 4.98
C ILE A 47 6.73 -6.73 4.04
N LEU A 48 5.40 -6.82 4.04
CA LEU A 48 4.55 -5.90 3.25
C LEU A 48 4.61 -4.48 3.80
N ILE A 49 4.64 -4.33 5.13
CA ILE A 49 4.71 -3.02 5.79
C ILE A 49 6.01 -2.32 5.38
N GLU A 50 7.14 -3.02 5.48
CA GLU A 50 8.45 -2.53 5.04
C GLU A 50 8.43 -2.17 3.56
N SER A 51 8.02 -3.12 2.71
CA SER A 51 7.96 -2.90 1.25
C SER A 51 7.11 -1.69 0.85
N PHE A 52 5.95 -1.50 1.47
CA PHE A 52 5.07 -0.36 1.15
C PHE A 52 5.62 0.96 1.70
N THR A 53 6.28 0.91 2.85
CA THR A 53 6.98 2.07 3.43
C THR A 53 8.10 2.52 2.50
N ASP A 54 8.91 1.60 2.01
CA ASP A 54 10.01 1.88 1.08
C ASP A 54 9.49 2.50 -0.21
N ILE A 55 8.39 1.97 -0.76
CA ILE A 55 7.74 2.56 -1.95
C ILE A 55 7.31 4.00 -1.67
N ALA A 56 6.65 4.26 -0.55
CA ALA A 56 6.16 5.60 -0.20
C ALA A 56 7.30 6.61 -0.03
N GLN A 57 8.43 6.19 0.52
CA GLN A 57 9.59 7.04 0.78
C GLN A 57 10.46 7.26 -0.46
N SER A 58 10.68 6.20 -1.23
CA SER A 58 11.71 6.16 -2.27
C SER A 58 11.17 6.47 -3.66
N ASN A 59 9.86 6.43 -3.90
CA ASN A 59 9.31 6.57 -5.25
C ASN A 59 8.51 7.87 -5.44
N GLU A 60 8.22 8.16 -6.69
CA GLU A 60 7.44 9.34 -7.06
C GLU A 60 5.94 9.05 -7.13
N ILE A 61 5.14 10.06 -6.77
CA ILE A 61 3.71 10.07 -7.00
C ILE A 61 3.44 9.94 -8.50
N LYS A 62 2.55 9.02 -8.86
CA LYS A 62 2.07 8.82 -10.23
C LYS A 62 0.73 9.50 -10.47
N GLU A 63 -0.15 9.44 -9.49
CA GLU A 63 -1.46 10.07 -9.59
C GLU A 63 -1.85 10.72 -8.27
N SER A 64 -2.67 11.75 -8.36
CA SER A 64 -3.29 12.37 -7.19
C SER A 64 -4.75 12.67 -7.46
N ARG A 65 -5.60 12.42 -6.47
CA ARG A 65 -7.02 12.74 -6.50
C ARG A 65 -7.39 13.54 -5.27
N LYS A 66 -7.73 14.81 -5.48
CA LYS A 66 -8.22 15.70 -4.43
C LYS A 66 -9.61 15.27 -3.99
N LEU A 67 -9.83 15.27 -2.68
CA LEU A 67 -11.09 15.02 -1.98
C LEU A 67 -11.39 16.24 -1.09
N PRO A 68 -12.63 16.41 -0.61
CA PRO A 68 -12.97 17.56 0.26
C PRO A 68 -12.12 17.63 1.54
N TYR A 69 -11.68 16.48 2.06
CA TYR A 69 -10.99 16.35 3.35
C TYR A 69 -9.50 15.99 3.22
N GLY A 70 -8.96 15.91 2.01
CA GLY A 70 -7.55 15.57 1.78
C GLY A 70 -7.27 15.08 0.36
N THR A 71 -6.15 14.41 0.15
CA THR A 71 -5.73 13.94 -1.17
C THR A 71 -5.33 12.47 -1.13
N ASN A 72 -5.86 11.69 -2.08
CA ASN A 72 -5.34 10.36 -2.37
C ASN A 72 -4.16 10.48 -3.33
N TYR A 73 -3.06 9.81 -3.01
CA TYR A 73 -1.87 9.71 -3.84
C TYR A 73 -1.60 8.26 -4.20
N VAL A 74 -1.27 8.02 -5.47
CA VAL A 74 -0.84 6.70 -5.96
C VAL A 74 0.67 6.75 -6.15
N VAL A 75 1.37 5.79 -5.55
CA VAL A 75 2.82 5.62 -5.67
C VAL A 75 3.09 4.20 -6.16
N ASN A 76 3.72 4.10 -7.34
CA ASN A 76 4.07 2.81 -7.94
C ASN A 76 5.44 2.38 -7.46
N GLY A 77 5.64 1.08 -7.28
CA GLY A 77 6.92 0.53 -6.90
C GLY A 77 7.03 -0.97 -7.16
N ILE A 78 8.22 -1.50 -6.89
CA ILE A 78 8.51 -2.93 -7.01
C ILE A 78 8.64 -3.48 -5.60
N ILE A 79 8.03 -4.63 -5.35
CA ILE A 79 8.24 -5.40 -4.12
C ILE A 79 8.93 -6.72 -4.45
N ASP A 80 9.84 -7.13 -3.56
CA ASP A 80 10.36 -8.49 -3.50
C ASP A 80 9.37 -9.35 -2.71
N SER A 81 8.86 -10.40 -3.35
CA SER A 81 7.87 -11.26 -2.71
C SER A 81 8.48 -12.49 -2.05
N PRO A 82 7.83 -13.07 -1.01
CA PRO A 82 8.23 -14.33 -0.40
C PRO A 82 8.35 -15.49 -1.40
N SER A 83 7.63 -15.43 -2.52
CA SER A 83 7.75 -16.40 -3.62
C SER A 83 9.01 -16.25 -4.49
N GLY A 84 9.90 -15.29 -4.18
CA GLY A 84 11.12 -14.98 -4.94
C GLY A 84 10.88 -14.12 -6.19
N LYS A 85 9.64 -13.70 -6.44
CA LYS A 85 9.30 -12.85 -7.60
C LYS A 85 9.37 -11.38 -7.25
N LYS A 86 9.89 -10.57 -8.18
CA LYS A 86 9.77 -9.10 -8.15
C LYS A 86 8.53 -8.66 -8.89
N VAL A 87 7.68 -7.85 -8.27
CA VAL A 87 6.41 -7.45 -8.88
C VAL A 87 6.15 -5.96 -8.73
N LYS A 88 5.68 -5.34 -9.82
CA LYS A 88 5.22 -3.95 -9.82
C LYS A 88 3.83 -3.87 -9.22
N ILE A 89 3.64 -2.94 -8.29
CA ILE A 89 2.36 -2.66 -7.65
C ILE A 89 2.14 -1.14 -7.55
N SER A 90 0.88 -0.78 -7.31
CA SER A 90 0.48 0.56 -6.88
C SER A 90 0.11 0.53 -5.40
N THR A 91 0.59 1.52 -4.65
CA THR A 91 0.18 1.81 -3.27
C THR A 91 -0.61 3.12 -3.24
N VAL A 92 -1.71 3.14 -2.48
CA VAL A 92 -2.58 4.31 -2.36
C VAL A 92 -2.49 4.86 -0.95
N TRP A 93 -2.25 6.15 -0.85
CA TRP A 93 -2.03 6.88 0.39
C TRP A 93 -3.02 8.02 0.49
N PHE A 94 -3.60 8.24 1.66
CA PHE A 94 -4.42 9.40 1.93
C PHE A 94 -3.67 10.37 2.84
N VAL A 95 -3.64 11.63 2.46
CA VAL A 95 -3.05 12.72 3.25
C VAL A 95 -4.15 13.72 3.55
N GLU A 96 -4.37 13.99 4.83
CA GLU A 96 -5.31 15.03 5.29
C GLU A 96 -4.88 16.41 4.79
N LYS A 97 -5.86 17.30 4.65
CA LYS A 97 -5.60 18.71 4.32
C LYS A 97 -4.70 19.32 5.40
N GLU A 98 -3.76 20.19 5.01
CA GLU A 98 -2.90 20.96 5.94
C GLU A 98 -2.01 20.08 6.84
N GLU A 99 -1.11 19.31 6.21
CA GLU A 99 0.01 18.59 6.86
C GLU A 99 -0.33 17.28 7.60
N GLY A 100 -1.15 16.43 6.99
CA GLY A 100 -1.34 15.05 7.47
C GLY A 100 -0.14 14.13 7.21
N ASN A 101 0.06 13.14 8.08
CA ASN A 101 0.91 11.98 7.78
C ASN A 101 0.20 11.07 6.76
N PRO A 102 0.90 10.52 5.75
CA PRO A 102 0.26 9.64 4.79
C PRO A 102 -0.27 8.35 5.45
N ARG A 103 -1.55 8.06 5.21
CA ARG A 103 -2.22 6.87 5.74
C ARG A 103 -2.47 5.89 4.62
N PHE A 104 -2.06 4.63 4.82
CA PHE A 104 -2.25 3.59 3.81
C PHE A 104 -3.74 3.31 3.56
N ILE A 105 -4.15 3.40 2.30
CA ILE A 105 -5.51 3.10 1.86
C ILE A 105 -5.60 1.67 1.32
N THR A 106 -4.81 1.34 0.31
CA THR A 106 -4.81 0.01 -0.34
C THR A 106 -3.56 -0.17 -1.21
N ALA A 107 -3.29 -1.41 -1.62
CA ALA A 107 -2.36 -1.71 -2.70
C ALA A 107 -3.02 -2.64 -3.72
N TYR A 108 -2.55 -2.63 -4.97
CA TYR A 108 -3.04 -3.48 -6.05
C TYR A 108 -1.97 -3.71 -7.13
N PRO A 109 -2.06 -4.81 -7.91
CA PRO A 109 -1.18 -5.01 -9.07
C PRO A 109 -1.36 -3.89 -10.10
N LEU A 110 -0.24 -3.48 -10.72
CA LEU A 110 -0.28 -2.54 -11.85
C LEU A 110 -0.94 -3.18 -13.08
#